data_AF-A0A077MGX4-F1
#
_entry.id   AF-A0A077MGX4-F1
#
_cell.length_a   1.000
_cell.length_b   1.000
_cell.length_c   1.000
_cell.angle_alpha   90.00
_cell.angle_beta   90.00
_cell.angle_gamma   90.00
#
_symmetry.space_group_name_H-M   'P 1'
#
loop_
_entity.id
_entity.type
_entity.pdbx_description
1 polymer ?
#
loop_
_entity_poly.entity_id
_entity_poly.type
_entity_poly.pdbx_seq_one_letter_code
_entity_poly.pdbx_strand_id
1 'polypeptide(L)' 'MMDERREVEVGDWVAALTQARAAGFTYFDWLTAVDQSDGDPAGVDVVAHLYAAGGPGALASLLVTMRLPASRCRA' A
#
# COMPACT_ATOMS: atom_id res chain seq x y z
N MET A 1 12.50 -12.39 -4.09
CA MET A 1 11.06 -12.28 -3.83
C MET A 1 10.65 -10.95 -4.44
N MET A 2 9.79 -10.95 -5.45
CA MET A 2 9.28 -9.71 -6.03
C MET A 2 7.96 -9.44 -5.32
N ASP A 3 7.83 -8.29 -4.68
CA ASP A 3 6.59 -7.91 -4.02
C ASP A 3 5.53 -7.64 -5.09
N GLU A 4 4.34 -8.23 -4.94
CA GLU A 4 3.19 -7.82 -5.75
C GLU A 4 2.91 -6.35 -5.44
N ARG A 5 2.76 -5.50 -6.44
CA ARG A 5 2.42 -4.09 -6.26
C ARG A 5 1.02 -3.82 -6.77
N ARG A 6 0.23 -3.13 -5.96
CA ARG A 6 -1.14 -2.72 -6.26
C ARG A 6 -1.31 -1.24 -6.03
N GLU A 7 -1.48 -0.50 -7.11
CA GLU A 7 -1.77 0.93 -7.07
C GLU A 7 -3.28 1.14 -7.05
N VAL A 8 -3.76 2.00 -6.16
CA VAL A 8 -5.20 2.24 -5.96
C VAL A 8 -5.49 3.72 -5.79
N GLU A 9 -6.72 4.11 -6.14
CA GLU A 9 -7.23 5.45 -5.92
C GLU A 9 -7.49 5.72 -4.44
N VAL A 10 -7.52 7.01 -4.08
CA VAL A 10 -7.71 7.44 -2.68
C VAL A 10 -8.99 6.89 -2.05
N GLY A 11 -10.07 6.82 -2.82
CA GLY A 11 -11.36 6.29 -2.35
C GLY A 11 -11.34 4.78 -2.07
N ASP A 12 -10.42 4.05 -2.71
CA ASP A 12 -10.41 2.58 -2.68
C ASP A 12 -9.39 2.01 -1.69
N TRP A 13 -8.54 2.85 -1.08
CA TRP A 13 -7.47 2.45 -0.17
C TRP A 13 -7.91 1.46 0.91
N VAL A 14 -8.95 1.81 1.68
CA VAL A 14 -9.44 0.97 2.78
C VAL A 14 -10.05 -0.34 2.25
N ALA A 15 -10.77 -0.28 1.12
CA ALA A 15 -11.35 -1.45 0.49
C ALA A 15 -10.26 -2.41 -0.01
N ALA A 16 -9.17 -1.88 -0.59
CA ALA A 16 -8.05 -2.67 -1.08
C ALA A 16 -7.32 -3.41 0.06
N LEU A 17 -7.04 -2.71 1.17
CA LEU A 17 -6.43 -3.34 2.36
C LEU A 17 -7.36 -4.38 3.00
N THR A 18 -8.66 -4.10 3.04
CA THR A 18 -9.67 -5.04 3.56
C THR A 18 -9.73 -6.32 2.72
N GLN A 19 -9.71 -6.18 1.38
CA GLN A 19 -9.66 -7.30 0.45
C GLN A 19 -8.34 -8.08 0.57
N ALA A 20 -7.20 -7.40 0.71
CA ALA A 20 -5.90 -8.06 0.93
C ALA A 20 -5.92 -8.90 2.21
N ARG A 21 -6.44 -8.35 3.31
CA ARG A 21 -6.62 -9.08 4.57
C ARG A 21 -7.52 -10.31 4.37
N ALA A 22 -8.64 -10.18 3.66
CA ALA A 22 -9.55 -11.29 3.37
C ALA A 22 -8.89 -12.38 2.49
N ALA A 23 -7.93 -11.99 1.65
CA ALA A 23 -7.12 -12.89 0.83
C ALA A 23 -5.96 -13.57 1.59
N GLY A 24 -5.78 -13.27 2.89
CA GLY A 24 -4.78 -13.92 3.73
C GLY A 24 -3.51 -13.09 4.00
N PHE A 25 -3.42 -11.85 3.50
CA PHE A 25 -2.34 -10.93 3.87
C PHE A 25 -2.61 -10.35 5.27
N THR A 26 -2.39 -11.16 6.30
CA THR A 26 -2.77 -10.83 7.68
C THR A 26 -1.64 -10.28 8.54
N TYR A 27 -0.40 -10.30 8.06
CA TYR A 27 0.71 -9.65 8.74
C TYR A 27 0.96 -8.28 8.12
N PHE A 28 0.83 -7.24 8.93
CA PHE A 28 1.16 -5.86 8.56
C PHE A 28 2.61 -5.58 8.98
N ASP A 29 3.45 -5.23 8.01
CA ASP A 29 4.88 -5.01 8.24
C ASP A 29 5.15 -3.53 8.54
N TRP A 30 4.81 -2.66 7.60
CA TRP A 30 4.99 -1.21 7.74
C TRP A 30 4.01 -0.41 6.88
N LEU A 31 3.90 0.87 7.22
CA LEU A 31 3.22 1.91 6.47
C LEU A 31 4.15 3.12 6.40
N THR A 32 4.35 3.66 5.21
CA THR A 32 5.17 4.86 5.00
C THR A 32 4.45 5.87 4.12
N ALA A 33 4.90 7.11 4.22
CA ALA A 33 4.49 8.23 3.40
C ALA A 33 5.75 8.80 2.74
N VAL A 34 5.81 8.74 1.41
CA VAL A 34 6.93 9.25 0.62
C VAL A 34 6.53 10.59 0.02
N ASP A 35 7.29 11.64 0.34
CA ASP A 35 7.09 12.94 -0.28
C ASP A 35 7.32 12.84 -1.79
N GLN A 36 6.33 13.30 -2.56
CA GLN A 36 6.34 13.39 -4.01
C GLN A 36 5.86 14.80 -4.40
N SER A 37 6.28 15.81 -3.63
CA SER A 37 5.86 17.21 -3.80
C SER A 37 6.36 17.84 -5.11
N ASP A 38 7.44 17.30 -5.68
CA ASP A 38 8.04 17.63 -6.97
C ASP A 38 7.57 16.72 -8.13
N GLY A 39 6.70 15.74 -7.85
CA GLY A 39 6.18 14.81 -8.85
C GLY A 39 5.01 15.34 -9.69
N ASP A 40 4.58 14.56 -10.67
CA ASP A 40 3.36 14.79 -11.47
C ASP A 40 2.46 13.54 -11.46
N PRO A 41 1.29 13.58 -10.79
CA PRO A 41 0.78 14.69 -9.99
C PRO A 41 1.53 14.82 -8.66
N ALA A 42 1.73 16.06 -8.20
CA ALA A 42 2.35 16.34 -6.90
C ALA A 42 1.51 15.80 -5.73
N GLY A 43 2.16 15.27 -4.71
CA GLY A 43 1.48 14.70 -3.56
C GLY A 43 2.37 13.88 -2.64
N VAL A 44 1.78 12.88 -2.01
CA VAL A 44 2.46 11.93 -1.11
C VAL A 44 2.04 10.52 -1.51
N ASP A 45 3.00 9.63 -1.70
CA ASP A 45 2.72 8.20 -1.85
C ASP A 45 2.58 7.56 -0.48
N VAL A 46 1.39 7.05 -0.20
CA VAL A 46 1.13 6.22 0.98
C VAL A 46 1.29 4.76 0.55
N VAL A 47 2.21 4.05 1.19
CA VAL A 47 2.55 2.66 0.85
C VAL A 47 2.43 1.78 2.09
N ALA A 48 1.62 0.72 1.99
CA ALA A 48 1.47 -0.30 3.01
C ALA A 48 2.08 -1.62 2.53
N HIS A 49 2.85 -2.27 3.38
CA HIS A 49 3.44 -3.57 3.11
C HIS A 49 2.79 -4.66 3.96
N LEU A 50 2.30 -5.71 3.29
CA LEU A 50 1.58 -6.80 3.90
C LEU A 50 2.20 -8.14 3.49
N TYR A 51 2.12 -9.12 4.38
CA TYR A 51 2.54 -10.48 4.13
C TYR A 51 1.41 -11.49 4.35
N ALA A 52 1.40 -12.52 3.52
CA ALA A 52 0.62 -13.74 3.68
C ALA A 52 1.58 -14.92 3.87
N ALA A 53 1.45 -15.64 4.98
CA ALA A 53 2.22 -16.85 5.26
C ALA A 53 1.39 -18.08 4.82
N GLY A 54 1.93 -18.88 3.89
CA GLY A 54 1.30 -20.10 3.38
C GLY A 54 1.81 -21.40 4.04
N GLY A 55 2.85 -21.31 4.88
CA GLY A 55 3.54 -22.45 5.50
C GLY A 55 5.05 -22.21 5.60
N PRO A 56 5.84 -23.19 6.10
CA PRO A 56 7.29 -23.06 6.19
C PRO A 56 7.93 -22.72 4.84
N GLY A 57 8.62 -21.58 4.77
CA GLY A 57 9.28 -21.10 3.54
C GLY A 57 8.36 -20.44 2.50
N ALA A 58 7.04 -20.41 2.72
CA ALA A 58 6.07 -19.77 1.82
C ALA A 58 5.61 -18.42 2.39
N LEU A 59 6.20 -17.34 1.88
CA LEU A 59 5.86 -15.98 2.22
C LEU A 59 5.56 -15.20 0.94
N ALA A 60 4.35 -14.66 0.84
CA ALA A 60 3.96 -13.75 -0.22
C ALA A 60 3.84 -12.34 0.35
N SER A 61 4.33 -11.36 -0.40
CA SER A 61 4.32 -9.94 -0.05
C SER A 61 3.46 -9.13 -1.02
N LEU A 62 2.80 -8.11 -0.48
CA LEU A 62 1.96 -7.18 -1.22
C LEU A 62 2.26 -5.74 -0.76
N LEU A 63 2.56 -4.88 -1.72
CA LEU A 63 2.62 -3.43 -1.56
C LEU A 63 1.34 -2.81 -2.11
N VAL A 64 0.53 -2.22 -1.22
CA VAL A 64 -0.62 -1.40 -1.64
C VAL A 64 -0.19 0.05 -1.60
N THR A 65 -0.28 0.74 -2.72
CA THR A 65 0.15 2.13 -2.89
C THR A 65 -1.01 3.01 -3.31
N MET A 66 -1.13 4.18 -2.71
CA MET A 66 -2.08 5.22 -3.08
C MET A 66 -1.36 6.56 -3.10
N ARG A 67 -1.53 7.33 -4.18
CA ARG A 67 -1.11 8.73 -4.20
C ARG A 67 -2.17 9.61 -3.56
N LEU A 68 -1.82 10.28 -2.47
CA LEU A 68 -2.62 11.39 -1.92
C LEU A 68 -2.21 12.68 -2.65
N PRO A 69 -3.11 13.33 -3.42
CA PRO A 69 -2.77 14.56 -4.11
C PRO A 69 -2.43 15.69 -3.13
N ALA A 70 -1.49 16.58 -3.50
CA ALA A 70 -1.08 17.72 -2.67
C ALA A 70 -2.26 18.62 -2.26
N SER A 71 -3.29 18.74 -3.11
CA SER A 71 -4.52 19.48 -2.81
C SER A 71 -5.33 18.93 -1.62
N ARG A 72 -5.05 17.70 -1.20
CA ARG A 72 -5.66 17.04 -0.04
C ARG A 72 -4.73 16.93 1.18
N CYS A 73 -3.46 17.34 1.05
CA CYS A 73 -2.54 17.44 2.19
C CYS A 73 -2.81 18.75 2.94
N ARG A 74 -3.27 18.68 4.19
CA ARG A 74 -3.33 19.84 5.08
C ARG A 74 -2.08 19.85 5.97
N ALA A 75 -1.44 21.01 6.07
CA ALA A 75 -0.37 21.28 7.03
C ALA A 75 -0.95 21.42 8.45
#